data_AF-A0A7X6VXV9-F1
#
_entry.id   AF-A0A7X6VXV9-F1
#
_cell.length_a   1.000
_cell.length_b   1.000
_cell.length_c   1.000
_cell.angle_alpha   90.00
_cell.angle_beta   90.00
_cell.angle_gamma   90.00
#
_symmetry.space_group_name_H-M   'P 1'
#
loop_
_entity.id
_entity.type
_entity.pdbx_description
1 polymer ?
#
loop_
_entity_poly.entity_id
_entity_poly.type
_entity_poly.pdbx_seq_one_letter_code
_entity_poly.pdbx_strand_id
1 'polypeptide(L)'
;SLELESDIGVLNAEKPFYPFGTQPVKRSNFYMNYPELFEKAWEKIEVKIDWKNTPEKAGTNDAFKDLYYAYRTDYLYHASSSGFLGGMLLQETLEAEMLTPSIIWGEINPEPKNLIVKENSHFKADIEIQHKNRWENVKDNHVLFTEDGVGFKSEFTVQNTNYETGKNGPVRMSLNQSFYHELFPRIYALAFGSDNKDALIPNEPYTPMIESVSLNYTASTNMNLNASEKDFKTNGVKLFHEHPFGQAEEHLYLKNQLDFLNNEEKKTFLLPDYCKGGELYIGLEEAKPTQTVSLLVQVLEGSENPEADSFTGKQKAEWSVLCQNHWKPLDSDYMIANETDNFMKSGIVKFSIPKVANKNNTRLASDFIWVKAKIHKKYFAVSKAIAINAQAVTAQFSDNGNELSHLQDGLEAKTISKPLQRVSTVKGLSQPYASFGGKPQESDAAYYRRISERLRHKNRAITIWDYEHQILQQFPKIYKAKCLNHTSYTIKQKENGENEIITRFLAPGHVLIIVIPDIENSNVFDIYQPRVSKATLNEIQGFVNERNTLHVDAVVANPEYEEVTVELGVKFRKGFDESYYLKKLNEDITRL
;
A
#
# COMPACT_ATOMS: atom_id res chain seq x y z
N SER A 1 16.48 1.68 -19.60
CA SER A 1 15.79 1.27 -20.85
C SER A 1 16.79 0.52 -21.74
N LEU A 2 16.31 -0.18 -22.76
CA LEU A 2 17.19 -0.81 -23.75
C LEU A 2 17.80 0.27 -24.65
N GLU A 3 19.12 0.33 -24.65
CA GLU A 3 19.93 1.25 -25.45
C GLU A 3 20.51 0.48 -26.62
N LEU A 4 20.30 0.98 -27.83
CA LEU A 4 20.71 0.36 -29.07
C LEU A 4 21.68 1.27 -29.79
N GLU A 5 22.78 0.73 -30.28
CA GLU A 5 23.81 1.48 -30.98
C GLU A 5 24.35 0.67 -32.17
N SER A 6 24.78 1.39 -33.20
CA SER A 6 25.50 0.85 -34.35
C SER A 6 26.83 1.57 -34.49
N ASP A 7 27.69 1.14 -35.43
CA ASP A 7 28.95 1.85 -35.69
C ASP A 7 28.76 3.33 -36.14
N ILE A 8 27.55 3.72 -36.55
CA ILE A 8 27.21 5.09 -36.96
C ILE A 8 26.53 5.91 -35.85
N GLY A 9 26.30 5.31 -34.67
CA GLY A 9 25.74 5.96 -33.49
C GLY A 9 24.48 5.31 -32.92
N VAL A 10 23.86 6.02 -31.98
CA VAL A 10 22.67 5.57 -31.22
C VAL A 10 21.45 5.42 -32.13
N LEU A 11 20.72 4.32 -31.96
CA LEU A 11 19.54 3.96 -32.75
C LEU A 11 18.24 4.28 -31.99
N ASN A 12 17.25 4.81 -32.70
CA ASN A 12 15.92 5.04 -32.13
C ASN A 12 15.04 3.78 -32.28
N ALA A 13 14.74 3.13 -31.16
CA ALA A 13 13.93 1.90 -31.10
C ALA A 13 12.42 2.12 -31.31
N GLU A 14 11.92 3.37 -31.38
CA GLU A 14 10.48 3.66 -31.63
C GLU A 14 10.04 3.37 -33.07
N LYS A 15 11.00 3.20 -33.99
CA LYS A 15 10.76 2.94 -35.41
C LYS A 15 11.69 1.85 -35.90
N PRO A 16 11.35 1.11 -36.97
CA PRO A 16 12.29 0.21 -37.61
C PRO A 16 13.59 0.90 -37.98
N PHE A 17 14.73 0.24 -37.74
CA PHE A 17 16.06 0.82 -37.88
C PHE A 17 17.05 -0.15 -38.52
N TYR A 18 18.18 0.37 -38.97
CA TYR A 18 19.26 -0.41 -39.61
C TYR A 18 20.35 -0.72 -38.58
N PRO A 19 20.40 -1.93 -37.97
CA PRO A 19 21.33 -2.26 -36.89
C PRO A 19 22.81 -2.14 -37.29
N PHE A 20 23.11 -2.28 -38.57
CA PHE A 20 24.47 -2.28 -39.12
C PHE A 20 24.73 -1.08 -40.05
N GLY A 21 23.88 -0.07 -40.00
CA GLY A 21 23.87 1.04 -40.97
C GLY A 21 23.24 0.67 -42.32
N THR A 22 23.16 1.65 -43.22
CA THR A 22 22.49 1.50 -44.53
C THR A 22 23.32 0.79 -45.59
N GLN A 23 24.63 0.60 -45.35
CA GLN A 23 25.53 -0.17 -46.20
C GLN A 23 26.43 -1.04 -45.32
N PRO A 24 25.90 -2.14 -44.76
CA PRO A 24 26.64 -3.01 -43.86
C PRO A 24 27.86 -3.64 -44.53
N VAL A 25 29.01 -3.47 -43.89
CA VAL A 25 30.28 -4.10 -44.28
C VAL A 25 30.60 -5.27 -43.37
N LYS A 26 31.59 -6.07 -43.76
CA LYS A 26 32.14 -7.10 -42.88
C LYS A 26 32.64 -6.44 -41.58
N ARG A 27 32.28 -7.02 -40.43
CA ARG A 27 32.51 -6.48 -39.06
C ARG A 27 31.72 -5.22 -38.70
N SER A 28 30.67 -4.88 -39.43
CA SER A 28 29.70 -3.92 -38.91
C SER A 28 29.07 -4.46 -37.62
N ASN A 29 28.95 -3.61 -36.61
CA ASN A 29 28.53 -3.99 -35.27
C ASN A 29 27.18 -3.38 -34.90
N PHE A 30 26.40 -4.17 -34.17
CA PHE A 30 25.18 -3.77 -33.51
C PHE A 30 25.32 -4.06 -32.01
N TYR A 31 25.13 -3.03 -31.19
CA TYR A 31 25.30 -3.07 -29.74
C TYR A 31 23.94 -2.99 -29.05
N MET A 32 23.72 -3.87 -28.09
CA MET A 32 22.53 -3.93 -27.23
C MET A 32 22.97 -3.76 -25.78
N ASN A 33 22.65 -2.61 -25.20
CA ASN A 33 23.00 -2.25 -23.83
C ASN A 33 21.75 -2.11 -22.95
N TYR A 34 21.80 -2.60 -21.72
CA TYR A 34 20.78 -2.37 -20.71
C TYR A 34 21.50 -2.18 -19.37
N PRO A 35 21.80 -0.92 -18.95
CA PRO A 35 22.69 -0.65 -17.82
C PRO A 35 22.34 -1.40 -16.53
N GLU A 36 21.06 -1.42 -16.15
CA GLU A 36 20.57 -2.09 -14.93
C GLU A 36 20.81 -3.61 -14.92
N LEU A 37 20.79 -4.27 -16.08
CA LEU A 37 21.05 -5.71 -16.20
C LEU A 37 22.51 -6.02 -15.85
N PHE A 38 23.42 -5.20 -16.35
CA PHE A 38 24.85 -5.44 -16.23
C PHE A 38 25.39 -5.09 -14.83
N GLU A 39 24.63 -4.33 -14.04
CA GLU A 39 24.84 -4.13 -12.60
C GLU A 39 24.35 -5.32 -11.75
N LYS A 40 23.53 -6.23 -12.30
CA LYS A 40 23.02 -7.40 -11.59
C LYS A 40 23.87 -8.65 -11.84
N ALA A 41 23.72 -9.63 -10.96
CA ALA A 41 24.22 -10.99 -11.17
C ALA A 41 23.25 -11.74 -12.11
N TRP A 42 23.34 -11.44 -13.40
CA TRP A 42 22.54 -12.08 -14.44
C TRP A 42 23.08 -13.47 -14.79
N GLU A 43 22.20 -14.40 -15.13
CA GLU A 43 22.52 -15.79 -15.47
C GLU A 43 22.35 -16.06 -16.97
N LYS A 44 21.33 -15.44 -17.57
CA LYS A 44 20.92 -15.70 -18.95
C LYS A 44 20.36 -14.43 -19.57
N ILE A 45 20.73 -14.17 -20.82
CA ILE A 45 20.15 -13.13 -21.68
C ILE A 45 19.61 -13.83 -22.92
N GLU A 46 18.39 -13.50 -23.32
CA GLU A 46 17.75 -13.98 -24.54
C GLU A 46 17.37 -12.79 -25.38
N VAL A 47 17.84 -12.78 -26.62
CA VAL A 47 17.55 -11.72 -27.58
C VAL A 47 16.73 -12.32 -28.71
N LYS A 48 15.64 -11.63 -29.07
CA LYS A 48 14.81 -11.96 -30.24
C LYS A 48 14.72 -10.73 -31.13
N ILE A 49 14.98 -10.92 -32.41
CA ILE A 49 14.96 -9.89 -33.44
C ILE A 49 13.98 -10.31 -34.52
N ASP A 50 13.04 -9.42 -34.83
CA ASP A 50 12.14 -9.54 -35.98
C ASP A 50 12.68 -8.69 -37.12
N TRP A 51 12.95 -9.30 -38.26
CA TRP A 51 13.47 -8.59 -39.42
C TRP A 51 12.33 -8.06 -40.30
N LYS A 52 12.47 -6.81 -40.73
CA LYS A 52 11.52 -6.11 -41.59
C LYS A 52 11.92 -6.21 -43.06
N ASN A 53 10.93 -6.21 -43.94
CA ASN A 53 11.12 -6.12 -45.39
C ASN A 53 12.06 -7.19 -45.94
N THR A 54 12.04 -8.38 -45.32
CA THR A 54 12.87 -9.50 -45.74
C THR A 54 12.40 -10.03 -47.10
N PRO A 55 13.29 -10.63 -47.91
CA PRO A 55 12.92 -11.15 -49.22
C PRO A 55 11.80 -12.19 -49.11
N GLU A 56 10.80 -12.09 -50.00
CA GLU A 56 9.76 -13.11 -50.12
C GLU A 56 10.27 -14.29 -50.94
N LYS A 57 9.80 -15.49 -50.62
CA LYS A 57 10.14 -16.70 -51.36
C LYS A 57 9.42 -16.71 -52.71
N ALA A 58 10.16 -16.42 -53.78
CA ALA A 58 9.65 -16.41 -55.15
C ALA A 58 10.03 -17.69 -55.90
N GLY A 59 9.40 -18.81 -55.55
CA GLY A 59 9.60 -20.11 -56.23
C GLY A 59 10.00 -21.25 -55.30
N THR A 60 10.82 -22.18 -55.81
CA THR A 60 11.25 -23.38 -55.08
C THR A 60 12.53 -23.19 -54.26
N ASN A 61 13.29 -22.13 -54.53
CA ASN A 61 14.55 -21.79 -53.88
C ASN A 61 14.34 -20.98 -52.59
N ASP A 62 15.39 -20.87 -51.78
CA ASP A 62 15.44 -20.00 -50.60
C ASP A 62 15.34 -18.51 -50.98
N ALA A 63 14.61 -17.72 -50.20
CA ALA A 63 14.34 -16.31 -50.52
C ALA A 63 15.60 -15.45 -50.69
N PHE A 64 16.63 -15.66 -49.85
CA PHE A 64 17.91 -14.98 -50.02
C PHE A 64 18.75 -15.53 -51.18
N LYS A 65 18.61 -16.82 -51.51
CA LYS A 65 19.25 -17.39 -52.71
C LYS A 65 18.68 -16.74 -53.97
N ASP A 66 17.37 -16.53 -54.03
CA ASP A 66 16.68 -15.89 -55.16
C ASP A 66 17.01 -14.40 -55.26
N LEU A 67 16.98 -13.66 -54.15
CA LEU A 67 17.34 -12.24 -54.17
C LEU A 67 18.76 -12.04 -54.72
N TYR A 68 19.71 -12.83 -54.23
CA TYR A 68 21.12 -12.74 -54.63
C TYR A 68 21.46 -13.64 -55.82
N TYR A 69 20.47 -14.10 -56.58
CA TYR A 69 20.68 -15.05 -57.65
C TYR A 69 21.54 -14.48 -58.79
N ALA A 70 21.77 -13.17 -58.92
CA ALA A 70 22.72 -12.62 -59.89
C ALA A 70 24.17 -12.48 -59.36
N TYR A 71 24.37 -12.67 -58.07
CA TYR A 71 25.63 -12.43 -57.39
C TYR A 71 26.52 -13.69 -57.52
N ARG A 72 27.66 -13.53 -58.19
CA ARG A 72 28.56 -14.62 -58.56
C ARG A 72 29.95 -14.39 -58.01
N THR A 73 30.60 -15.48 -57.60
CA THR A 73 31.97 -15.46 -57.08
C THR A 73 32.99 -14.92 -58.09
N ASP A 74 32.71 -15.05 -59.40
CA ASP A 74 33.52 -14.48 -60.48
C ASP A 74 33.64 -12.95 -60.41
N TYR A 75 32.63 -12.28 -59.85
CA TYR A 75 32.59 -10.82 -59.71
C TYR A 75 33.18 -10.30 -58.39
N LEU A 76 33.61 -11.17 -57.48
CA LEU A 76 34.15 -10.76 -56.17
C LEU A 76 35.51 -10.06 -56.29
N TYR A 77 36.37 -10.49 -57.22
CA TYR A 77 37.79 -10.06 -57.26
C TYR A 77 38.30 -9.67 -58.65
N HIS A 78 37.63 -10.06 -59.75
CA HIS A 78 38.12 -9.87 -61.12
C HIS A 78 37.05 -9.28 -62.05
N ALA A 79 36.67 -8.02 -61.84
CA ALA A 79 36.04 -7.25 -62.92
C ALA A 79 37.15 -6.65 -63.78
N SER A 80 37.32 -7.12 -65.03
CA SER A 80 38.27 -6.48 -65.94
C SER A 80 37.79 -5.05 -66.23
N SER A 81 38.71 -4.08 -66.14
CA SER A 81 38.42 -2.69 -66.52
C SER A 81 37.94 -2.59 -67.97
N SER A 82 38.38 -3.49 -68.85
CA SER A 82 37.89 -3.63 -70.23
C SER A 82 36.43 -4.10 -70.32
N GLY A 83 35.97 -5.01 -69.46
CA GLY A 83 34.57 -5.45 -69.43
C GLY A 83 33.63 -4.40 -68.82
N PHE A 84 34.08 -3.70 -67.77
CA PHE A 84 33.32 -2.61 -67.17
C PHE A 84 33.24 -1.36 -68.09
N LEU A 85 34.35 -0.99 -68.74
CA LEU A 85 34.37 0.13 -69.71
C LEU A 85 33.67 -0.22 -71.02
N GLY A 86 33.82 -1.46 -71.51
CA GLY A 86 33.13 -1.95 -72.72
C GLY A 86 31.61 -1.95 -72.56
N GLY A 87 31.11 -2.26 -71.36
CA GLY A 87 29.68 -2.16 -71.07
C GLY A 87 29.13 -0.75 -70.85
N MET A 88 29.98 0.21 -70.46
CA MET A 88 29.59 1.60 -70.23
C MET A 88 29.61 2.44 -71.52
N LEU A 89 30.38 2.02 -72.53
CA LEU A 89 30.52 2.69 -73.83
C LEU A 89 29.65 1.99 -74.88
N LEU A 90 28.39 2.40 -75.00
CA LEU A 90 27.57 2.09 -76.18
C LEU A 90 28.17 2.80 -77.40
N GLN A 91 28.95 2.10 -78.22
CA GLN A 91 29.13 2.54 -79.60
C GLN A 91 29.49 1.41 -80.59
N GLU A 92 28.48 1.11 -81.42
CA GLU A 92 28.52 0.79 -82.85
C GLU A 92 29.72 0.02 -83.43
N THR A 93 29.51 -1.25 -83.74
CA THR A 93 29.95 -1.81 -85.03
C THR A 93 28.90 -2.77 -85.59
N LEU A 94 28.43 -2.43 -86.80
CA LEU A 94 27.49 -3.17 -87.64
C LEU A 94 28.10 -4.47 -88.22
N GLU A 95 27.21 -5.46 -88.33
CA GLU A 95 27.05 -6.46 -89.41
C GLU A 95 28.15 -7.52 -89.65
N ALA A 96 27.79 -8.80 -89.44
CA ALA A 96 27.39 -9.67 -90.54
C ALA A 96 26.85 -11.06 -90.09
N GLU A 97 25.84 -11.49 -90.83
CA GLU A 97 25.36 -12.86 -91.08
C GLU A 97 24.38 -13.56 -90.11
N MET A 98 23.25 -13.89 -90.74
CA MET A 98 22.06 -14.56 -90.23
C MET A 98 22.32 -16.03 -89.95
N LEU A 99 21.75 -16.55 -88.87
CA LEU A 99 21.09 -17.86 -88.81
C LEU A 99 20.19 -17.85 -87.57
N THR A 100 18.89 -17.90 -87.76
CA THR A 100 17.95 -18.24 -86.68
C THR A 100 18.15 -19.70 -86.28
N PRO A 101 18.32 -19.97 -84.98
CA PRO A 101 17.57 -21.04 -84.35
C PRO A 101 16.58 -20.40 -83.38
N SER A 102 15.36 -20.91 -83.40
CA SER A 102 14.38 -20.74 -82.35
C SER A 102 15.02 -21.12 -81.00
N ILE A 103 15.28 -20.13 -80.16
CA ILE A 103 15.68 -20.36 -78.77
C ILE A 103 14.40 -20.33 -77.92
N ILE A 104 14.10 -21.49 -77.38
CA ILE A 104 13.10 -21.77 -76.36
C ILE A 104 13.50 -21.00 -75.10
N TRP A 105 12.54 -20.40 -74.39
CA TRP A 105 12.76 -19.85 -73.05
C TRP A 105 13.25 -20.96 -72.10
N GLY A 106 14.42 -20.79 -71.50
CA GLY A 106 15.07 -21.72 -70.54
C GLY A 106 16.49 -22.05 -71.02
N GLU A 107 17.56 -21.80 -70.27
CA GLU A 107 17.76 -22.19 -68.87
C GLU A 107 18.49 -21.09 -68.09
N ILE A 108 17.80 -20.49 -67.12
CA ILE A 108 18.48 -20.07 -65.90
C ILE A 108 19.10 -21.34 -65.32
N ASN A 109 20.43 -21.46 -65.27
CA ASN A 109 21.09 -22.64 -64.69
C ASN A 109 20.50 -22.89 -63.29
N PRO A 110 19.70 -23.95 -63.07
CA PRO A 110 18.95 -24.09 -61.82
C PRO A 110 19.89 -24.21 -60.59
N GLU A 111 21.15 -24.61 -60.81
CA GLU A 111 22.20 -24.67 -59.78
C GLU A 111 23.56 -24.13 -60.28
N PRO A 112 23.76 -22.80 -60.27
CA PRO A 112 25.07 -22.21 -60.55
C PRO A 112 26.05 -22.56 -59.42
N LYS A 113 27.16 -23.23 -59.75
CA LYS A 113 28.21 -23.60 -58.77
C LYS A 113 28.90 -22.39 -58.14
N ASN A 114 28.82 -21.23 -58.79
CA ASN A 114 29.50 -19.98 -58.45
C ASN A 114 28.60 -18.97 -57.69
N LEU A 115 27.46 -19.40 -57.13
CA LEU A 115 26.64 -18.57 -56.23
C LEU A 115 27.40 -18.13 -54.98
N ILE A 116 27.30 -16.83 -54.65
CA ILE A 116 27.82 -16.30 -53.38
C ILE A 116 26.88 -16.70 -52.23
N VAL A 117 25.58 -16.41 -52.38
CA VAL A 117 24.52 -16.76 -51.41
C VAL A 117 23.84 -18.03 -51.88
N LYS A 118 23.95 -19.10 -51.08
CA LYS A 118 23.44 -20.44 -51.45
C LYS A 118 22.12 -20.79 -50.78
N GLU A 119 21.84 -20.22 -49.62
CA GLU A 119 20.70 -20.55 -48.75
C GLU A 119 20.43 -19.37 -47.80
N ASN A 120 19.28 -19.37 -47.12
CA ASN A 120 18.91 -18.34 -46.14
C ASN A 120 19.90 -18.23 -44.97
N SER A 121 20.62 -19.32 -44.65
CA SER A 121 21.62 -19.38 -43.58
C SER A 121 22.92 -18.61 -43.90
N HIS A 122 23.05 -18.09 -45.12
CA HIS A 122 24.28 -17.45 -45.60
C HIS A 122 24.74 -16.30 -44.71
N PHE A 123 23.84 -15.41 -44.27
CA PHE A 123 24.17 -14.24 -43.46
C PHE A 123 24.30 -14.60 -41.97
N LYS A 124 25.49 -14.37 -41.44
CA LYS A 124 25.95 -14.81 -40.14
C LYS A 124 26.65 -13.67 -39.41
N ALA A 125 26.55 -13.68 -38.10
CA ALA A 125 27.24 -12.78 -37.22
C ALA A 125 27.84 -13.52 -36.03
N ASP A 126 28.93 -13.00 -35.50
CA ASP A 126 29.48 -13.44 -34.23
C ASP A 126 28.79 -12.66 -33.10
N ILE A 127 28.38 -13.38 -32.05
CA ILE A 127 27.78 -12.79 -30.85
C ILE A 127 28.87 -12.70 -29.79
N GLU A 128 29.10 -11.49 -29.31
CA GLU A 128 30.12 -11.18 -28.33
C GLU A 128 29.49 -10.44 -27.15
N ILE A 129 30.08 -10.57 -25.97
CA ILE A 129 29.67 -9.82 -24.78
C ILE A 129 30.87 -9.09 -24.21
N GLN A 130 30.64 -7.86 -23.74
CA GLN A 130 31.70 -7.10 -23.09
C GLN A 130 31.86 -7.53 -21.64
N HIS A 131 33.08 -7.89 -21.26
CA HIS A 131 33.46 -8.19 -19.88
C HIS A 131 34.85 -7.64 -19.59
N LYS A 132 35.01 -6.89 -18.49
CA LYS A 132 36.29 -6.24 -18.11
C LYS A 132 36.91 -5.41 -19.26
N ASN A 133 36.07 -4.67 -19.98
CA ASN A 133 36.44 -3.88 -21.17
C ASN A 133 37.04 -4.69 -22.33
N ARG A 134 36.78 -6.00 -22.39
CA ARG A 134 37.16 -6.88 -23.49
C ARG A 134 35.92 -7.52 -24.09
N TRP A 135 35.94 -7.74 -25.39
CA TRP A 135 34.90 -8.48 -26.09
C TRP A 135 35.23 -9.97 -26.04
N GLU A 136 34.35 -10.76 -25.43
CA GLU A 136 34.45 -12.21 -25.35
C GLU A 136 33.41 -12.81 -26.30
N ASN A 137 33.84 -13.74 -27.16
CA ASN A 137 32.93 -14.41 -28.09
C ASN A 137 32.08 -15.44 -27.36
N VAL A 138 30.76 -15.35 -27.55
CA VAL A 138 29.76 -16.24 -26.96
C VAL A 138 29.30 -17.28 -27.97
N LYS A 139 29.13 -16.87 -29.23
CA LYS A 139 28.65 -17.74 -30.31
C LYS A 139 29.20 -17.27 -31.65
N ASP A 140 29.97 -18.14 -32.28
CA ASP A 140 30.43 -17.94 -33.65
C ASP A 140 29.33 -18.29 -34.67
N ASN A 141 29.35 -17.59 -35.81
CA ASN A 141 28.57 -17.94 -37.00
C ASN A 141 27.05 -18.06 -36.75
N HIS A 142 26.48 -17.20 -35.90
CA HIS A 142 25.04 -17.16 -35.67
C HIS A 142 24.30 -16.72 -36.93
N VAL A 143 23.42 -17.57 -37.44
CA VAL A 143 22.56 -17.28 -38.58
C VAL A 143 21.57 -16.16 -38.23
N LEU A 144 21.56 -15.10 -39.04
CA LEU A 144 20.70 -13.93 -38.82
C LEU A 144 19.25 -14.15 -39.26
N PHE A 145 19.02 -14.96 -40.28
CA PHE A 145 17.69 -15.13 -40.87
C PHE A 145 17.23 -16.57 -40.78
N THR A 146 16.39 -16.86 -39.78
CA THR A 146 15.64 -18.12 -39.69
C THR A 146 14.17 -17.89 -40.02
N GLU A 147 13.59 -18.69 -40.90
CA GLU A 147 12.20 -18.55 -41.34
C GLU A 147 11.21 -18.75 -40.18
N ASP A 148 10.24 -17.85 -40.05
CA ASP A 148 9.15 -17.93 -39.06
C ASP A 148 7.79 -17.64 -39.72
N GLY A 149 7.38 -18.49 -40.66
CA GLY A 149 6.05 -18.52 -41.30
C GLY A 149 5.68 -17.32 -42.20
N VAL A 150 5.84 -16.10 -41.69
CA VAL A 150 5.45 -14.82 -42.31
C VAL A 150 6.69 -13.93 -42.60
N GLY A 151 7.85 -14.24 -42.03
CA GLY A 151 9.10 -13.49 -42.23
C GLY A 151 10.32 -14.21 -41.68
N PHE A 152 11.36 -13.46 -41.30
CA PHE A 152 12.56 -14.01 -40.67
C PHE A 152 12.78 -13.44 -39.28
N LYS A 153 13.32 -14.28 -38.40
CA LYS A 153 13.73 -13.93 -37.04
C LYS A 153 15.17 -14.33 -36.77
N SER A 154 15.76 -13.73 -35.74
CA SER A 154 17.01 -14.17 -35.11
C SER A 154 16.78 -14.32 -33.62
N GLU A 155 17.10 -15.51 -33.09
CA GLU A 155 17.05 -15.78 -31.65
C GLU A 155 18.39 -16.35 -31.18
N PHE A 156 18.93 -15.76 -30.13
CA PHE A 156 20.13 -16.28 -29.48
C PHE A 156 20.10 -16.06 -27.97
N THR A 157 20.87 -16.90 -27.28
CA THR A 157 20.99 -16.86 -25.83
C THR A 157 22.45 -16.68 -25.45
N VAL A 158 22.70 -15.78 -24.50
CA VAL A 158 24.00 -15.61 -23.84
C VAL A 158 23.86 -16.13 -22.42
N GLN A 159 24.75 -17.06 -22.03
CA GLN A 159 24.81 -17.56 -20.66
C GLN A 159 25.99 -16.92 -19.92
N ASN A 160 25.75 -16.54 -18.66
CA ASN A 160 26.80 -16.10 -17.76
C ASN A 160 27.46 -17.31 -17.10
N THR A 161 28.72 -17.59 -17.43
CA THR A 161 29.48 -18.69 -16.82
C THR A 161 30.47 -18.20 -15.77
N ASN A 162 31.05 -16.99 -15.91
CA ASN A 162 32.13 -16.48 -15.05
C ASN A 162 32.17 -14.93 -14.95
N TYR A 163 31.10 -14.22 -15.27
CA TYR A 163 31.13 -12.76 -15.34
C TYR A 163 30.88 -12.10 -13.97
N GLU A 164 31.72 -11.10 -13.65
CA GLU A 164 31.67 -10.39 -12.36
C GLU A 164 30.68 -9.22 -12.39
N THR A 165 29.86 -9.09 -11.33
CA THR A 165 28.94 -7.97 -11.13
C THR A 165 29.66 -6.62 -11.27
N GLY A 166 29.10 -5.70 -12.06
CA GLY A 166 29.67 -4.37 -12.30
C GLY A 166 30.86 -4.34 -13.28
N LYS A 167 31.25 -5.49 -13.86
CA LYS A 167 32.26 -5.56 -14.94
C LYS A 167 31.69 -6.10 -16.24
N ASN A 168 30.37 -6.27 -16.30
CA ASN A 168 29.61 -6.68 -17.48
C ASN A 168 29.30 -5.47 -18.35
N GLY A 169 29.11 -5.71 -19.63
CA GLY A 169 28.74 -4.67 -20.59
C GLY A 169 27.89 -5.23 -21.73
N PRO A 170 27.58 -4.39 -22.73
CA PRO A 170 26.65 -4.69 -23.81
C PRO A 170 26.95 -5.99 -24.55
N VAL A 171 25.88 -6.54 -25.14
CA VAL A 171 25.97 -7.62 -26.13
C VAL A 171 26.20 -6.98 -27.50
N ARG A 172 27.17 -7.49 -28.26
CA ARG A 172 27.50 -7.06 -29.61
C ARG A 172 27.24 -8.18 -30.60
N MET A 173 26.65 -7.83 -31.73
CA MET A 173 26.55 -8.67 -32.91
C MET A 173 27.45 -8.10 -34.00
N SER A 174 28.42 -8.87 -34.48
CA SER A 174 29.39 -8.44 -35.50
C SER A 174 29.24 -9.26 -36.78
N LEU A 175 29.04 -8.62 -37.93
CA LEU A 175 28.79 -9.33 -39.19
C LEU A 175 30.03 -10.10 -39.72
N ASN A 176 29.84 -11.37 -40.11
CA ASN A 176 30.92 -12.20 -40.67
C ASN A 176 31.19 -11.88 -42.16
N GLN A 177 30.19 -11.31 -42.85
CA GLN A 177 30.22 -10.88 -44.25
C GLN A 177 29.38 -9.61 -44.45
N SER A 178 29.63 -8.87 -45.54
CA SER A 178 28.77 -7.78 -46.00
C SER A 178 27.46 -8.32 -46.60
N PHE A 179 26.50 -7.42 -46.84
CA PHE A 179 25.31 -7.70 -47.67
C PHE A 179 25.56 -7.41 -49.16
N TYR A 180 26.84 -7.32 -49.57
CA TYR A 180 27.27 -7.16 -50.96
C TYR A 180 26.77 -5.89 -51.66
N HIS A 181 26.45 -4.82 -50.92
CA HIS A 181 26.12 -3.49 -51.47
C HIS A 181 27.25 -2.94 -52.35
N GLU A 182 28.50 -3.26 -52.02
CA GLU A 182 29.69 -2.89 -52.78
C GLU A 182 29.77 -3.56 -54.16
N LEU A 183 29.11 -4.71 -54.36
CA LEU A 183 29.10 -5.41 -55.63
C LEU A 183 28.02 -4.88 -56.57
N PHE A 184 26.85 -4.50 -56.02
CA PHE A 184 25.66 -4.16 -56.79
C PHE A 184 25.90 -3.17 -57.94
N PRO A 185 26.53 -1.99 -57.75
CA PRO A 185 26.76 -1.06 -58.86
C PRO A 185 27.61 -1.64 -59.98
N ARG A 186 28.57 -2.52 -59.65
CA ARG A 186 29.47 -3.15 -60.63
C ARG A 186 28.74 -4.20 -61.45
N ILE A 187 28.04 -5.11 -60.78
CA ILE A 187 27.30 -6.18 -61.46
C ILE A 187 26.11 -5.64 -62.25
N TYR A 188 25.47 -4.56 -61.77
CA TYR A 188 24.40 -3.88 -62.48
C TYR A 188 24.92 -3.24 -63.78
N ALA A 189 26.04 -2.49 -63.71
CA ALA A 189 26.66 -1.90 -64.90
C ALA A 189 27.11 -2.96 -65.92
N LEU A 190 27.68 -4.09 -65.45
CA LEU A 190 28.07 -5.20 -66.33
C LEU A 190 26.86 -5.89 -66.98
N ALA A 191 25.74 -6.02 -66.28
CA ALA A 191 24.51 -6.58 -66.84
C ALA A 191 23.92 -5.67 -67.93
N PHE A 192 23.90 -4.35 -67.70
CA PHE A 192 23.41 -3.37 -68.68
C PHE A 192 24.32 -3.20 -69.89
N GLY A 193 25.61 -3.38 -69.69
CA GLY A 193 26.62 -3.26 -70.74
C GLY A 193 26.91 -4.55 -71.51
N SER A 194 26.17 -5.62 -71.24
CA SER A 194 26.37 -6.92 -71.90
C SER A 194 25.63 -6.97 -73.24
N ASP A 195 26.30 -7.46 -74.28
CA ASP A 195 25.68 -7.73 -75.59
C ASP A 195 24.66 -8.88 -75.56
N ASN A 196 24.69 -9.69 -74.49
CA ASN A 196 23.70 -10.73 -74.25
C ASN A 196 22.36 -10.12 -73.79
N LYS A 197 21.33 -10.23 -74.64
CA LYS A 197 19.96 -9.76 -74.36
C LYS A 197 19.29 -10.44 -73.16
N ASP A 198 19.82 -11.59 -72.75
CA ASP A 198 19.34 -12.36 -71.60
C ASP A 198 20.25 -12.22 -70.37
N ALA A 199 21.09 -11.17 -70.32
CA ALA A 199 21.91 -10.88 -69.15
C ALA A 199 21.02 -10.67 -67.92
N LEU A 200 21.32 -11.43 -66.86
CA LEU A 200 20.57 -11.35 -65.61
C LEU A 200 20.83 -10.02 -64.92
N ILE A 201 19.78 -9.20 -64.78
CA ILE A 201 19.84 -7.95 -64.03
C ILE A 201 19.85 -8.30 -62.53
N PRO A 202 20.83 -7.82 -61.75
CA PRO A 202 20.89 -8.09 -60.32
C PRO A 202 19.81 -7.33 -59.57
N ASN A 203 19.19 -7.99 -58.59
CA ASN A 203 18.32 -7.32 -57.62
C ASN A 203 19.13 -6.46 -56.66
N GLU A 204 18.51 -5.43 -56.10
CA GLU A 204 19.09 -4.63 -55.04
C GLU A 204 19.39 -5.51 -53.81
N PRO A 205 20.59 -5.42 -53.21
CA PRO A 205 20.91 -6.20 -52.02
C PRO A 205 20.04 -5.77 -50.83
N TYR A 206 19.65 -6.75 -50.02
CA TYR A 206 18.86 -6.51 -48.83
C TYR A 206 19.67 -5.73 -47.79
N THR A 207 19.15 -4.57 -47.38
CA THR A 207 19.67 -3.82 -46.23
C THR A 207 18.97 -4.32 -44.96
N PRO A 208 19.67 -4.91 -43.99
CA PRO A 208 19.07 -5.46 -42.78
C PRO A 208 18.34 -4.38 -42.00
N MET A 209 17.04 -4.58 -41.79
CA MET A 209 16.19 -3.67 -41.05
C MET A 209 15.49 -4.44 -39.94
N ILE A 210 15.62 -3.98 -38.70
CA ILE A 210 14.93 -4.59 -37.56
C ILE A 210 13.58 -3.90 -37.42
N GLU A 211 12.50 -4.69 -37.36
CA GLU A 211 11.16 -4.22 -36.99
C GLU A 211 11.03 -4.08 -35.48
N SER A 212 11.46 -5.11 -34.76
CA SER A 212 11.33 -5.21 -33.32
C SER A 212 12.51 -5.98 -32.74
N VAL A 213 12.99 -5.54 -31.57
CA VAL A 213 13.97 -6.28 -30.78
C VAL A 213 13.48 -6.38 -29.35
N SER A 214 13.55 -7.58 -28.78
CA SER A 214 13.23 -7.83 -27.38
C SER A 214 14.42 -8.49 -26.69
N LEU A 215 14.67 -8.06 -25.45
CA LEU A 215 15.72 -8.59 -24.59
C LEU A 215 15.06 -9.07 -23.29
N ASN A 216 15.12 -10.38 -23.07
CA ASN A 216 14.72 -11.00 -21.82
C ASN A 216 15.97 -11.38 -21.02
N TYR A 217 15.92 -11.30 -19.70
CA TYR A 217 17.02 -11.72 -18.86
C TYR A 217 16.55 -12.37 -17.56
N THR A 218 17.42 -13.21 -17.00
CA THR A 218 17.27 -13.79 -15.67
C THR A 218 18.45 -13.34 -14.81
N ALA A 219 18.19 -12.84 -13.61
CA ALA A 219 19.20 -12.51 -12.61
C ALA A 219 18.77 -13.03 -11.24
N SER A 220 19.73 -13.52 -10.46
CA SER A 220 19.48 -14.04 -9.13
C SER A 220 20.42 -13.39 -8.12
N THR A 221 19.93 -13.20 -6.89
CA THR A 221 20.73 -12.70 -5.79
C THR A 221 20.18 -13.25 -4.49
N ASN A 222 21.08 -13.47 -3.54
CA ASN A 222 20.73 -14.02 -2.24
C ASN A 222 20.95 -12.94 -1.18
N MET A 223 19.95 -12.76 -0.31
CA MET A 223 20.02 -11.87 0.84
C MET A 223 19.90 -12.68 2.11
N ASN A 224 20.78 -12.41 3.08
CA ASN A 224 20.67 -13.02 4.41
C ASN A 224 20.09 -11.99 5.39
N LEU A 225 18.87 -12.24 5.86
CA LEU A 225 18.16 -11.38 6.82
C LEU A 225 18.57 -11.61 8.28
N ASN A 226 19.26 -12.73 8.57
CA ASN A 226 19.61 -13.17 9.92
C ASN A 226 21.03 -12.76 10.35
N ALA A 227 21.74 -11.96 9.55
CA ALA A 227 23.19 -11.89 9.60
C ALA A 227 23.73 -10.54 10.15
N SER A 228 25.05 -10.48 10.31
CA SER A 228 25.81 -9.48 11.08
C SER A 228 25.84 -8.09 10.41
N GLU A 229 26.43 -7.08 11.06
CA GLU A 229 26.65 -5.74 10.47
C GLU A 229 27.34 -5.80 9.11
N LYS A 230 28.28 -6.74 8.94
CA LYS A 230 28.99 -6.94 7.68
C LYS A 230 28.02 -7.32 6.57
N ASP A 231 27.13 -8.27 6.85
CA ASP A 231 26.15 -8.78 5.91
C ASP A 231 25.11 -7.71 5.54
N PHE A 232 24.68 -6.91 6.52
CA PHE A 232 23.82 -5.74 6.26
C PHE A 232 24.43 -4.77 5.25
N LYS A 233 25.74 -4.50 5.34
CA LYS A 233 26.46 -3.60 4.43
C LYS A 233 26.79 -4.23 3.07
N THR A 234 26.98 -5.55 3.02
CA THR A 234 27.36 -6.25 1.79
C THR A 234 26.18 -6.80 1.00
N ASN A 235 24.98 -6.85 1.59
CA ASN A 235 23.75 -7.28 0.90
C ASN A 235 23.48 -6.36 -0.30
N GLY A 236 23.40 -6.95 -1.50
CA GLY A 236 23.10 -6.21 -2.74
C GLY A 236 21.62 -5.86 -2.91
N VAL A 237 20.75 -6.38 -2.04
CA VAL A 237 19.31 -6.09 -2.01
C VAL A 237 18.92 -5.70 -0.59
N LYS A 238 17.95 -4.81 -0.47
CA LYS A 238 17.36 -4.37 0.79
C LYS A 238 15.89 -4.71 0.83
N LEU A 239 15.41 -5.17 1.97
CA LEU A 239 14.01 -5.43 2.21
C LEU A 239 13.38 -4.21 2.88
N PHE A 240 12.36 -3.64 2.25
CA PHE A 240 11.53 -2.60 2.84
C PHE A 240 10.12 -3.12 3.05
N HIS A 241 9.56 -2.90 4.22
CA HIS A 241 8.14 -3.08 4.48
C HIS A 241 7.40 -1.81 4.15
N GLU A 242 6.43 -1.92 3.24
CA GLU A 242 5.47 -0.87 2.95
C GLU A 242 4.39 -0.83 4.04
N HIS A 243 4.26 0.33 4.68
CA HIS A 243 3.24 0.63 5.68
C HIS A 243 2.26 1.68 5.13
N PRO A 244 1.06 1.84 5.72
CA PRO A 244 0.04 2.75 5.20
C PRO A 244 0.49 4.21 4.98
N PHE A 245 1.53 4.65 5.68
CA PHE A 245 1.99 6.04 5.71
C PHE A 245 3.47 6.22 5.37
N GLY A 246 4.18 5.15 4.99
CA GLY A 246 5.61 5.19 4.74
C GLY A 246 6.24 3.80 4.70
N GLN A 247 7.56 3.74 4.70
CA GLN A 247 8.31 2.49 4.53
C GLN A 247 9.34 2.31 5.66
N ALA A 248 9.68 1.07 5.99
CA ALA A 248 10.73 0.76 6.96
C ALA A 248 11.65 -0.33 6.42
N GLU A 249 12.97 -0.10 6.49
CA GLU A 249 13.97 -1.12 6.15
C GLU A 249 13.92 -2.24 7.20
N GLU A 250 13.79 -3.48 6.75
CA GLU A 250 13.66 -4.66 7.59
C GLU A 250 14.96 -5.46 7.56
N HIS A 251 15.66 -5.50 8.70
CA HIS A 251 16.88 -6.30 8.87
C HIS A 251 17.17 -6.59 10.34
N LEU A 252 17.64 -7.80 10.67
CA LEU A 252 17.91 -8.20 12.06
C LEU A 252 18.96 -7.30 12.74
N TYR A 253 20.00 -6.87 12.01
CA TYR A 253 21.01 -5.92 12.50
C TYR A 253 20.39 -4.63 13.07
N LEU A 254 19.44 -4.01 12.34
CA LEU A 254 18.77 -2.77 12.78
C LEU A 254 17.98 -3.01 14.07
N LYS A 255 17.27 -4.14 14.15
CA LYS A 255 16.51 -4.53 15.35
C LYS A 255 17.38 -4.87 16.55
N ASN A 256 18.57 -5.42 16.32
CA ASN A 256 19.50 -5.78 17.39
C ASN A 256 20.13 -4.58 18.10
N GLN A 257 20.15 -3.40 17.46
CA GLN A 257 20.55 -2.14 18.09
C GLN A 257 19.51 -1.61 19.09
N LEU A 258 18.30 -2.19 19.09
CA LEU A 258 17.18 -1.74 19.90
C LEU A 258 16.98 -2.70 21.08
N ASP A 259 17.46 -2.29 22.25
CA ASP A 259 17.38 -3.10 23.48
C ASP A 259 15.95 -3.33 23.98
N PHE A 260 15.00 -2.50 23.56
CA PHE A 260 13.60 -2.62 23.97
C PHE A 260 12.79 -3.65 23.17
N LEU A 261 13.35 -4.19 22.08
CA LEU A 261 12.68 -5.22 21.29
C LEU A 261 12.95 -6.60 21.89
N ASN A 262 11.89 -7.40 22.04
CA ASN A 262 12.01 -8.78 22.48
C ASN A 262 12.43 -9.72 21.32
N ASN A 263 12.75 -10.98 21.65
CA ASN A 263 13.22 -11.95 20.65
C ASN A 263 12.18 -12.27 19.55
N GLU A 264 10.89 -12.17 19.85
CA GLU A 264 9.82 -12.37 18.86
C GLU A 264 9.74 -11.18 17.90
N GLU A 265 9.84 -9.95 18.39
CA GLU A 265 9.82 -8.73 17.59
C GLU A 265 11.08 -8.56 16.72
N LYS A 266 12.19 -9.17 17.16
CA LYS A 266 13.45 -9.22 16.40
C LYS A 266 13.38 -10.16 15.19
N LYS A 267 12.39 -11.05 15.10
CA LYS A 267 12.20 -11.89 13.91
C LYS A 267 11.90 -11.02 12.70
N THR A 268 12.51 -11.36 11.57
CA THR A 268 12.29 -10.68 10.29
C THR A 268 11.35 -11.49 9.41
N PHE A 269 10.38 -10.83 8.81
CA PHE A 269 9.41 -11.45 7.91
C PHE A 269 9.46 -10.80 6.53
N LEU A 270 9.06 -11.52 5.49
CA LEU A 270 8.97 -10.97 4.13
C LEU A 270 7.86 -9.92 4.00
N LEU A 271 6.78 -10.10 4.76
CA LEU A 271 5.62 -9.21 4.76
C LEU A 271 5.40 -8.65 6.16
N PRO A 272 4.95 -7.39 6.28
CA PRO A 272 4.56 -6.82 7.57
C PRO A 272 3.33 -7.55 8.11
N ASP A 273 3.34 -7.83 9.42
CA ASP A 273 2.18 -8.37 10.13
C ASP A 273 1.38 -7.24 10.80
N TYR A 274 0.06 -7.29 10.65
CA TYR A 274 -0.86 -6.35 11.28
C TYR A 274 -1.86 -7.12 12.12
N CYS A 275 -1.86 -6.83 13.43
CA CYS A 275 -2.83 -7.43 14.33
C CYS A 275 -4.25 -6.96 14.00
N LYS A 276 -5.23 -7.85 14.20
CA LYS A 276 -6.65 -7.48 14.17
C LYS A 276 -6.94 -6.44 15.25
N GLY A 277 -7.63 -5.36 14.87
CA GLY A 277 -8.10 -4.33 15.78
C GLY A 277 -7.99 -2.92 15.21
N GLY A 278 -7.87 -1.92 16.09
CA GLY A 278 -7.78 -0.51 15.74
C GLY A 278 -6.50 0.12 16.27
N GLU A 279 -5.95 1.06 15.51
CA GLU A 279 -4.76 1.83 15.88
C GLU A 279 -5.00 3.33 15.70
N LEU A 280 -4.61 4.12 16.70
CA LEU A 280 -4.65 5.57 16.69
C LEU A 280 -3.22 6.11 16.78
N TYR A 281 -2.86 7.00 15.84
CA TYR A 281 -1.55 7.62 15.74
C TYR A 281 -1.62 9.10 16.11
N ILE A 282 -0.78 9.55 17.04
CA ILE A 282 -0.74 10.92 17.55
C ILE A 282 0.69 11.46 17.37
N GLY A 283 0.85 12.49 16.53
CA GLY A 283 2.13 13.15 16.29
C GLY A 283 2.35 14.33 17.25
N LEU A 284 3.45 14.31 18.01
CA LEU A 284 3.82 15.37 18.94
C LEU A 284 4.97 16.21 18.36
N GLU A 285 4.68 17.46 17.97
CA GLU A 285 5.61 18.31 17.21
C GLU A 285 6.80 18.80 18.05
N GLU A 286 6.55 19.48 19.17
CA GLU A 286 7.62 20.10 19.98
C GLU A 286 8.04 19.27 21.19
N ALA A 287 7.62 18.00 21.24
CA ALA A 287 7.95 17.11 22.35
C ALA A 287 9.43 16.71 22.34
N LYS A 288 10.04 16.65 23.53
CA LYS A 288 11.42 16.20 23.72
C LYS A 288 11.46 14.89 24.52
N PRO A 289 12.48 14.04 24.31
CA PRO A 289 12.69 12.86 25.15
C PRO A 289 12.74 13.23 26.63
N THR A 290 12.30 12.34 27.51
CA THR A 290 12.19 12.50 28.97
C THR A 290 11.15 13.50 29.48
N GLN A 291 10.47 14.23 28.59
CA GLN A 291 9.36 15.09 29.01
C GLN A 291 8.12 14.27 29.30
N THR A 292 7.32 14.77 30.24
CA THR A 292 5.97 14.27 30.49
C THR A 292 4.97 14.95 29.57
N VAL A 293 4.14 14.15 28.92
CA VAL A 293 3.02 14.60 28.10
C VAL A 293 1.73 14.19 28.78
N SER A 294 0.76 15.11 28.76
CA SER A 294 -0.59 14.89 29.27
C SER A 294 -1.57 15.14 28.14
N LEU A 295 -2.39 14.14 27.80
CA LEU A 295 -3.38 14.22 26.73
C LEU A 295 -4.78 14.02 27.34
N LEU A 296 -5.64 15.03 27.23
CA LEU A 296 -7.07 14.87 27.48
C LEU A 296 -7.70 14.22 26.26
N VAL A 297 -8.20 13.00 26.42
CA VAL A 297 -8.99 12.31 25.41
C VAL A 297 -10.45 12.53 25.77
N GLN A 298 -11.13 13.35 24.97
CA GLN A 298 -12.56 13.55 25.09
C GLN A 298 -13.28 12.59 24.13
N VAL A 299 -14.16 11.77 24.68
CA VAL A 299 -15.00 10.85 23.90
C VAL A 299 -16.48 11.15 24.10
N LEU A 300 -17.29 10.68 23.16
CA LEU A 300 -18.74 10.69 23.25
C LEU A 300 -19.19 9.38 23.90
N GLU A 301 -19.30 9.40 25.23
CA GLU A 301 -19.64 8.22 26.03
C GLU A 301 -20.99 7.63 25.61
N GLY A 302 -21.07 6.29 25.51
CA GLY A 302 -22.28 5.59 25.07
C GLY A 302 -22.45 5.47 23.55
N SER A 303 -21.49 5.97 22.76
CA SER A 303 -21.47 5.79 21.30
C SER A 303 -20.81 4.48 20.84
N GLU A 304 -20.20 3.72 21.75
CA GLU A 304 -19.71 2.37 21.50
C GLU A 304 -20.87 1.39 21.23
N ASN A 305 -20.58 0.27 20.58
CA ASN A 305 -21.56 -0.79 20.41
C ASN A 305 -21.76 -1.52 21.76
N PRO A 306 -22.95 -1.46 22.38
CA PRO A 306 -23.22 -2.09 23.68
C PRO A 306 -23.13 -3.62 23.64
N GLU A 307 -23.34 -4.20 22.45
CA GLU A 307 -23.28 -5.63 22.23
C GLU A 307 -21.84 -6.12 22.11
N ALA A 308 -20.87 -5.24 21.84
CA ALA A 308 -19.48 -5.65 21.71
C ALA A 308 -18.95 -6.25 23.02
N ASP A 309 -18.08 -7.25 22.88
CA ASP A 309 -17.44 -7.86 24.05
C ASP A 309 -16.68 -6.80 24.86
N SER A 310 -16.93 -6.77 26.17
CA SER A 310 -16.15 -5.95 27.09
C SER A 310 -14.67 -6.33 27.05
N PHE A 311 -13.81 -5.37 27.38
CA PHE A 311 -12.39 -5.61 27.60
C PHE A 311 -12.19 -6.51 28.83
N THR A 312 -11.49 -7.64 28.68
CA THR A 312 -11.19 -8.57 29.79
C THR A 312 -9.69 -8.84 29.89
N GLY A 313 -9.21 -8.97 31.13
CA GLY A 313 -7.82 -9.34 31.42
C GLY A 313 -6.78 -8.41 30.76
N LYS A 314 -5.94 -8.99 29.88
CA LYS A 314 -4.83 -8.31 29.19
C LYS A 314 -5.24 -7.61 27.90
N GLN A 315 -6.51 -7.61 27.50
CA GLN A 315 -6.98 -7.04 26.23
C GLN A 315 -7.07 -5.51 26.23
N LYS A 316 -6.38 -4.82 27.15
CA LYS A 316 -6.51 -3.37 27.34
C LYS A 316 -5.88 -2.60 26.18
N ALA A 317 -6.23 -1.32 26.06
CA ALA A 317 -5.59 -0.42 25.11
C ALA A 317 -4.10 -0.26 25.45
N GLU A 318 -3.24 -0.63 24.50
CA GLU A 318 -1.80 -0.57 24.63
C GLU A 318 -1.27 0.73 24.07
N TRP A 319 -0.36 1.37 24.79
CA TRP A 319 0.28 2.60 24.35
C TRP A 319 1.75 2.35 23.99
N SER A 320 2.23 2.99 22.93
CA SER A 320 3.60 2.84 22.45
C SER A 320 4.11 4.15 21.85
N VAL A 321 5.42 4.31 21.79
CA VAL A 321 6.08 5.44 21.11
C VAL A 321 6.95 4.93 19.97
N LEU A 322 7.02 5.68 18.87
CA LEU A 322 7.87 5.32 17.74
C LEU A 322 9.33 5.68 18.05
N CYS A 323 10.21 4.70 17.90
CA CYS A 323 11.65 4.85 18.05
C CYS A 323 12.33 4.14 16.86
N GLN A 324 12.94 4.89 15.94
CA GLN A 324 13.65 4.33 14.77
C GLN A 324 12.81 3.30 13.99
N ASN A 325 11.61 3.69 13.57
CA ASN A 325 10.62 2.83 12.86
C ASN A 325 10.02 1.66 13.66
N HIS A 326 10.43 1.44 14.91
CA HIS A 326 9.91 0.39 15.79
C HIS A 326 9.10 0.97 16.96
N TRP A 327 8.04 0.28 17.34
CA TRP A 327 7.16 0.69 18.44
C TRP A 327 7.73 0.20 19.77
N LYS A 328 8.06 1.13 20.67
CA LYS A 328 8.43 0.82 22.05
C LYS A 328 7.18 0.91 22.94
N PRO A 329 6.79 -0.15 23.66
CA PRO A 329 5.65 -0.09 24.57
C PRO A 329 5.91 0.88 25.72
N LEU A 330 4.86 1.63 26.10
CA LEU A 330 4.85 2.48 27.29
C LEU A 330 4.30 1.63 28.44
N ASP A 331 5.19 0.90 29.10
CA ASP A 331 4.91 0.09 30.29
C ASP A 331 4.70 0.96 31.54
N SER A 332 4.67 0.32 32.72
CA SER A 332 4.49 0.99 34.02
C SER A 332 5.56 2.04 34.36
N ASP A 333 6.74 1.97 33.75
CA ASP A 333 7.82 2.92 34.03
C ASP A 333 7.60 4.25 33.31
N TYR A 334 6.86 4.23 32.19
CA TYR A 334 6.56 5.42 31.40
C TYR A 334 5.12 5.89 31.55
N MET A 335 4.17 4.99 31.76
CA MET A 335 2.76 5.32 31.91
C MET A 335 2.46 5.82 33.33
N ILE A 336 2.19 7.12 33.47
CA ILE A 336 1.97 7.78 34.77
C ILE A 336 0.49 7.69 35.17
N ALA A 337 -0.42 7.92 34.23
CA ALA A 337 -1.86 7.82 34.45
C ALA A 337 -2.59 7.51 33.13
N ASN A 338 -3.65 6.70 33.19
CA ASN A 338 -4.55 6.49 32.07
C ASN A 338 -5.97 6.36 32.59
N GLU A 339 -6.75 7.43 32.44
CA GLU A 339 -8.11 7.54 32.97
C GLU A 339 -9.19 7.18 31.94
N THR A 340 -8.81 6.87 30.69
CA THR A 340 -9.77 6.69 29.57
C THR A 340 -10.53 5.37 29.60
N ASP A 341 -10.11 4.43 30.46
CA ASP A 341 -10.64 3.06 30.53
C ASP A 341 -10.82 2.42 29.14
N ASN A 342 -9.71 2.34 28.38
CA ASN A 342 -9.69 1.82 27.00
C ASN A 342 -10.55 2.65 26.02
N PHE A 343 -10.58 3.98 26.19
CA PHE A 343 -11.38 4.90 25.36
C PHE A 343 -12.90 4.71 25.51
N MET A 344 -13.37 4.10 26.61
CA MET A 344 -14.81 4.00 26.93
C MET A 344 -15.33 5.22 27.72
N LYS A 345 -14.43 6.01 28.31
CA LYS A 345 -14.77 7.26 28.99
C LYS A 345 -13.75 8.36 28.73
N SER A 346 -14.19 9.60 28.93
CA SER A 346 -13.29 10.74 28.80
C SER A 346 -12.30 10.75 29.96
N GLY A 347 -11.04 11.08 29.69
CA GLY A 347 -9.99 11.04 30.71
C GLY A 347 -8.64 11.52 30.23
N ILE A 348 -7.74 11.76 31.18
CA ILE A 348 -6.38 12.16 30.89
C ILE A 348 -5.47 10.92 30.79
N VAL A 349 -4.66 10.89 29.75
CA VAL A 349 -3.54 9.96 29.58
C VAL A 349 -2.24 10.72 29.76
N LYS A 350 -1.46 10.33 30.75
CA LYS A 350 -0.20 10.98 31.12
C LYS A 350 0.94 9.97 31.06
N PHE A 351 1.97 10.29 30.30
CA PHE A 351 3.13 9.42 30.14
C PHE A 351 4.41 10.22 29.97
N SER A 352 5.54 9.61 30.32
CA SER A 352 6.87 10.14 30.06
C SER A 352 7.40 9.61 28.73
N ILE A 353 8.04 10.47 27.94
CA ILE A 353 8.65 10.07 26.67
C ILE A 353 9.98 9.36 26.94
N PRO A 354 10.18 8.13 26.45
CA PRO A 354 11.47 7.44 26.58
C PRO A 354 12.65 8.21 25.98
N LYS A 355 13.83 8.07 26.59
CA LYS A 355 15.07 8.72 26.11
C LYS A 355 15.45 8.34 24.67
N VAL A 356 15.08 7.13 24.24
CA VAL A 356 15.35 6.58 22.91
C VAL A 356 14.43 7.12 21.81
N ALA A 357 13.34 7.79 22.19
CA ALA A 357 12.41 8.36 21.23
C ALA A 357 13.07 9.46 20.41
N ASN A 358 12.78 9.50 19.12
CA ASN A 358 13.33 10.48 18.21
C ASN A 358 12.32 10.83 17.12
N LYS A 359 12.63 11.88 16.37
CA LYS A 359 11.80 12.39 15.28
C LYS A 359 12.17 11.78 13.92
N ASN A 360 13.25 11.01 13.87
CA ASN A 360 13.77 10.45 12.63
C ASN A 360 13.12 9.09 12.36
N ASN A 361 12.22 9.05 11.40
CA ASN A 361 11.52 7.85 11.00
C ASN A 361 11.11 7.98 9.53
N THR A 362 10.97 6.85 8.86
CA THR A 362 10.51 6.75 7.46
C THR A 362 9.12 6.10 7.38
N ARG A 363 8.60 5.61 8.50
CA ARG A 363 7.32 4.93 8.62
C ARG A 363 6.12 5.87 8.71
N LEU A 364 6.32 7.07 9.27
CA LEU A 364 5.36 8.15 9.43
C LEU A 364 6.04 9.48 9.07
N ALA A 365 5.28 10.59 9.09
CA ALA A 365 5.85 11.91 8.79
C ALA A 365 7.00 12.27 9.75
N SER A 366 8.01 12.96 9.22
CA SER A 366 9.16 13.46 9.99
C SER A 366 8.76 14.55 10.97
N ASP A 367 9.67 14.93 11.86
CA ASP A 367 9.58 16.08 12.78
C ASP A 367 8.64 15.94 13.99
N PHE A 368 7.84 14.87 14.05
CA PHE A 368 6.99 14.52 15.19
C PHE A 368 7.57 13.35 16.00
N ILE A 369 7.35 13.37 17.31
CA ILE A 369 7.42 12.15 18.14
C ILE A 369 6.05 11.47 18.06
N TRP A 370 6.00 10.29 17.47
CA TRP A 370 4.75 9.56 17.28
C TRP A 370 4.42 8.68 18.47
N VAL A 371 3.19 8.78 18.95
CA VAL A 371 2.60 7.92 19.97
C VAL A 371 1.46 7.14 19.33
N LYS A 372 1.37 5.86 19.63
CA LYS A 372 0.33 4.95 19.15
C LYS A 372 -0.47 4.42 20.31
N ALA A 373 -1.79 4.43 20.17
CA ALA A 373 -2.70 3.63 21.00
C ALA A 373 -3.27 2.50 20.14
N LYS A 374 -3.19 1.26 20.62
CA LYS A 374 -3.60 0.06 19.91
C LYS A 374 -4.63 -0.71 20.73
N ILE A 375 -5.69 -1.17 20.07
CA ILE A 375 -6.67 -2.10 20.64
C ILE A 375 -6.73 -3.38 19.81
N HIS A 376 -6.98 -4.50 20.47
CA HIS A 376 -7.12 -5.82 19.84
C HIS A 376 -8.58 -6.23 19.58
N LYS A 377 -9.53 -5.38 19.98
CA LYS A 377 -10.97 -5.55 19.76
C LYS A 377 -11.39 -4.89 18.44
N LYS A 378 -12.62 -5.19 18.01
CA LYS A 378 -13.25 -4.50 16.87
C LYS A 378 -13.34 -3.00 17.19
N TYR A 379 -13.17 -2.15 16.18
CA TYR A 379 -13.08 -0.69 16.34
C TYR A 379 -14.32 -0.06 17.00
N PHE A 380 -15.49 -0.70 16.91
CA PHE A 380 -16.74 -0.22 17.50
C PHE A 380 -16.90 -0.57 18.99
N ALA A 381 -15.92 -1.24 19.60
CA ALA A 381 -15.93 -1.54 21.04
C ALA A 381 -15.51 -0.34 21.91
N VAL A 382 -15.06 0.76 21.31
CA VAL A 382 -14.67 2.00 21.99
C VAL A 382 -15.59 3.15 21.59
N SER A 383 -15.66 4.17 22.44
CA SER A 383 -16.47 5.36 22.18
C SER A 383 -15.83 6.23 21.09
N LYS A 384 -16.64 6.98 20.35
CA LYS A 384 -16.18 7.94 19.33
C LYS A 384 -15.39 9.08 19.97
N ALA A 385 -14.20 9.37 19.45
CA ALA A 385 -13.39 10.50 19.90
C ALA A 385 -14.00 11.83 19.41
N ILE A 386 -14.15 12.78 20.33
CA ILE A 386 -14.56 14.16 20.02
C ILE A 386 -13.32 15.01 19.77
N ALA A 387 -12.34 14.95 20.68
CA ALA A 387 -11.09 15.67 20.55
C ALA A 387 -9.99 15.06 21.42
N ILE A 388 -8.74 15.36 21.07
CA ILE A 388 -7.58 15.08 21.89
C ILE A 388 -6.86 16.40 22.12
N ASN A 389 -6.75 16.84 23.37
CA ASN A 389 -6.08 18.08 23.73
C ASN A 389 -4.80 17.82 24.50
N ALA A 390 -3.70 18.42 24.06
CA ALA A 390 -2.41 18.28 24.72
C ALA A 390 -2.27 19.23 25.92
N GLN A 391 -1.41 18.83 26.85
CA GLN A 391 -1.06 19.56 28.08
C GLN A 391 -2.26 19.88 28.98
N ALA A 392 -3.19 18.93 29.10
CA ALA A 392 -4.36 19.05 29.94
C ALA A 392 -4.08 18.64 31.40
N VAL A 393 -4.76 19.27 32.33
CA VAL A 393 -4.76 18.94 33.77
C VAL A 393 -6.16 19.11 34.34
N THR A 394 -6.50 18.31 35.35
CA THR A 394 -7.75 18.45 36.10
C THR A 394 -7.62 19.55 37.14
N ALA A 395 -8.57 20.50 37.14
CA ALA A 395 -8.69 21.51 38.17
C ALA A 395 -9.89 21.19 39.06
N GLN A 396 -9.72 21.29 40.38
CA GLN A 396 -10.78 21.06 41.36
C GLN A 396 -11.25 22.38 41.96
N PHE A 397 -12.56 22.53 42.11
CA PHE A 397 -13.15 23.67 42.80
C PHE A 397 -12.73 23.68 44.28
N SER A 398 -12.31 24.85 44.76
CA SER A 398 -11.97 25.12 46.16
C SER A 398 -12.87 26.26 46.65
N ASP A 399 -13.72 25.95 47.63
CA ASP A 399 -14.62 26.94 48.21
C ASP A 399 -13.85 27.92 49.11
N ASN A 400 -13.96 29.20 48.78
CA ASN A 400 -13.38 30.32 49.53
C ASN A 400 -14.47 31.36 49.88
N GLY A 401 -15.68 30.88 50.19
CA GLY A 401 -16.87 31.72 50.36
C GLY A 401 -17.52 32.08 49.02
N ASN A 402 -17.43 31.16 48.04
CA ASN A 402 -17.96 31.37 46.70
C ASN A 402 -19.47 31.11 46.66
N GLU A 403 -20.13 31.60 45.61
CA GLU A 403 -21.50 31.20 45.31
C GLU A 403 -21.56 29.72 44.91
N LEU A 404 -22.50 28.95 45.48
CA LEU A 404 -22.60 27.50 45.29
C LEU A 404 -23.73 27.04 44.36
N SER A 405 -24.52 27.97 43.80
CA SER A 405 -25.65 27.65 42.91
C SER A 405 -25.21 26.89 41.67
N HIS A 406 -24.05 27.25 41.12
CA HIS A 406 -23.45 26.62 39.94
C HIS A 406 -23.02 25.16 40.16
N LEU A 407 -23.02 24.63 41.40
CA LEU A 407 -22.64 23.24 41.65
C LEU A 407 -23.65 22.23 41.09
N GLN A 408 -24.90 22.64 40.86
CA GLN A 408 -25.93 21.78 40.29
C GLN A 408 -25.70 21.53 38.80
N ASP A 409 -25.53 22.59 38.02
CA ASP A 409 -25.39 22.51 36.55
C ASP A 409 -23.92 22.46 36.10
N GLY A 410 -23.00 22.78 37.00
CA GLY A 410 -21.59 23.01 36.70
C GLY A 410 -21.34 24.37 36.05
N LEU A 411 -20.06 24.75 35.98
CA LEU A 411 -19.59 25.86 35.16
C LEU A 411 -19.63 25.49 33.69
N GLU A 412 -20.20 26.38 32.87
CA GLU A 412 -20.22 26.25 31.42
C GLU A 412 -18.80 26.17 30.83
N ALA A 413 -18.70 25.57 29.65
CA ALA A 413 -17.45 25.53 28.90
C ALA A 413 -16.92 26.95 28.61
N LYS A 414 -15.60 27.09 28.60
CA LYS A 414 -14.84 28.33 28.31
C LYS A 414 -15.03 29.46 29.33
N THR A 415 -15.58 29.16 30.50
CA THR A 415 -15.72 30.14 31.59
C THR A 415 -14.36 30.50 32.20
N ILE A 416 -13.52 29.50 32.51
CA ILE A 416 -12.19 29.75 33.07
C ILE A 416 -11.22 30.12 31.95
N SER A 417 -10.81 31.40 31.93
CA SER A 417 -9.94 31.96 30.88
C SER A 417 -8.56 32.42 31.40
N LYS A 418 -8.40 32.62 32.71
CA LYS A 418 -7.17 33.17 33.31
C LYS A 418 -6.93 32.58 34.70
N PRO A 419 -5.65 32.37 35.11
CA PRO A 419 -5.32 32.00 36.48
C PRO A 419 -5.44 33.20 37.42
N LEU A 420 -5.70 32.94 38.72
CA LEU A 420 -5.73 33.97 39.76
C LEU A 420 -4.37 34.67 39.90
N GLN A 421 -3.29 33.87 39.97
CA GLN A 421 -1.92 34.36 39.95
C GLN A 421 -1.30 34.06 38.57
N ARG A 422 -0.75 35.08 37.91
CA ARG A 422 -0.10 34.89 36.61
C ARG A 422 1.19 34.08 36.77
N VAL A 423 1.32 33.05 35.93
CA VAL A 423 2.55 32.27 35.78
C VAL A 423 3.20 32.71 34.47
N SER A 424 4.40 33.30 34.53
CA SER A 424 5.06 33.90 33.37
C SER A 424 5.38 32.92 32.24
N THR A 425 5.53 31.63 32.56
CA THR A 425 5.81 30.56 31.59
C THR A 425 4.55 30.03 30.89
N VAL A 426 3.35 30.41 31.33
CA VAL A 426 2.08 29.96 30.75
C VAL A 426 1.52 31.04 29.82
N LYS A 427 1.49 30.75 28.51
CA LYS A 427 0.95 31.69 27.50
C LYS A 427 -0.55 31.92 27.66
N GLY A 428 -1.31 30.90 28.03
CA GLY A 428 -2.76 30.96 28.19
C GLY A 428 -3.34 29.68 28.77
N LEU A 429 -4.61 29.75 29.18
CA LEU A 429 -5.38 28.64 29.72
C LEU A 429 -6.74 28.62 28.99
N SER A 430 -7.30 27.43 28.79
CA SER A 430 -8.65 27.26 28.28
C SER A 430 -9.32 26.09 28.98
N GLN A 431 -10.59 26.26 29.35
CA GLN A 431 -11.48 25.20 29.79
C GLN A 431 -12.40 24.80 28.64
N PRO A 432 -12.06 23.83 27.79
CA PRO A 432 -12.87 23.52 26.59
C PRO A 432 -14.23 22.90 26.90
N TYR A 433 -14.41 22.28 28.07
CA TYR A 433 -15.61 21.53 28.46
C TYR A 433 -16.20 22.03 29.77
N ALA A 434 -17.49 21.77 29.99
CA ALA A 434 -18.16 22.12 31.24
C ALA A 434 -17.53 21.38 32.43
N SER A 435 -17.62 21.97 33.63
CA SER A 435 -17.20 21.28 34.85
C SER A 435 -18.15 20.13 35.17
N PHE A 436 -17.67 19.11 35.87
CA PHE A 436 -18.45 17.92 36.20
C PHE A 436 -18.29 17.55 37.67
N GLY A 437 -19.22 16.72 38.18
CA GLY A 437 -19.13 16.13 39.53
C GLY A 437 -19.49 17.06 40.68
N GLY A 438 -19.98 18.27 40.39
CA GLY A 438 -20.54 19.18 41.38
C GLY A 438 -21.77 18.57 42.05
N LYS A 439 -21.91 18.79 43.36
CA LYS A 439 -23.12 18.44 44.11
C LYS A 439 -23.47 19.65 44.99
N PRO A 440 -24.69 20.21 44.86
CA PRO A 440 -25.11 21.30 45.74
C PRO A 440 -25.20 20.81 47.19
N GLN A 441 -25.24 21.75 48.12
CA GLN A 441 -25.54 21.43 49.51
C GLN A 441 -26.87 20.68 49.59
N GLU A 442 -26.88 19.56 50.31
CA GLU A 442 -28.07 18.73 50.48
C GLU A 442 -29.18 19.54 51.17
N SER A 443 -30.38 19.55 50.59
CA SER A 443 -31.55 20.17 51.21
C SER A 443 -32.13 19.27 52.30
N ASP A 444 -32.84 19.86 53.27
CA ASP A 444 -33.47 19.09 54.36
C ASP A 444 -34.37 17.97 53.82
N ALA A 445 -35.16 18.24 52.78
CA ALA A 445 -36.01 17.23 52.15
C ALA A 445 -35.21 16.08 51.51
N ALA A 446 -34.11 16.40 50.81
CA ALA A 446 -33.23 15.40 50.22
C ALA A 446 -32.52 14.57 51.31
N TYR A 447 -32.08 15.22 52.38
CA TYR A 447 -31.48 14.58 53.56
C TYR A 447 -32.47 13.60 54.21
N TYR A 448 -33.69 14.03 54.52
CA TYR A 448 -34.71 13.17 55.13
C TYR A 448 -35.05 11.98 54.22
N ARG A 449 -35.17 12.21 52.91
CA ARG A 449 -35.36 11.12 51.93
C ARG A 449 -34.18 10.15 52.00
N ARG A 450 -32.94 10.64 51.84
CA ARG A 450 -31.74 9.80 51.83
C ARG A 450 -31.61 8.97 53.11
N ILE A 451 -31.86 9.55 54.28
CA ILE A 451 -31.81 8.82 55.56
C ILE A 451 -32.94 7.80 55.67
N SER A 452 -34.17 8.16 55.29
CA SER A 452 -35.32 7.24 55.29
C SER A 452 -35.06 6.03 54.38
N GLU A 453 -34.59 6.28 53.15
CA GLU A 453 -34.22 5.22 52.21
C GLU A 453 -33.09 4.36 52.79
N ARG A 454 -32.03 4.99 53.32
CA ARG A 454 -30.90 4.31 53.96
C ARG A 454 -31.32 3.38 55.09
N LEU A 455 -32.26 3.80 55.94
CA LEU A 455 -32.79 3.00 57.05
C LEU A 455 -33.64 1.83 56.56
N ARG A 456 -34.37 2.01 55.44
CA ARG A 456 -35.17 0.96 54.82
C ARG A 456 -34.29 -0.14 54.21
N HIS A 457 -33.38 0.22 53.30
CA HIS A 457 -32.58 -0.75 52.56
C HIS A 457 -31.33 -1.20 53.32
N LYS A 458 -30.93 -0.51 54.41
CA LYS A 458 -29.79 -0.85 55.28
C LYS A 458 -28.48 -1.13 54.52
N ASN A 459 -28.24 -0.42 53.42
CA ASN A 459 -27.11 -0.64 52.50
C ASN A 459 -27.02 -2.05 51.88
N ARG A 460 -28.15 -2.72 51.68
CA ARG A 460 -28.25 -4.02 51.03
C ARG A 460 -29.24 -3.97 49.88
N ALA A 461 -28.89 -4.57 48.76
CA ALA A 461 -29.77 -4.66 47.59
C ALA A 461 -30.51 -6.00 47.67
N ILE A 462 -31.74 -5.99 48.18
CA ILE A 462 -32.55 -7.21 48.42
C ILE A 462 -33.81 -7.18 47.58
N THR A 463 -34.64 -6.14 47.75
CA THR A 463 -35.88 -5.97 47.00
C THR A 463 -35.66 -5.16 45.73
N ILE A 464 -36.56 -5.30 44.75
CA ILE A 464 -36.55 -4.53 43.48
C ILE A 464 -36.34 -3.03 43.75
N TRP A 465 -37.07 -2.49 44.73
CA TRP A 465 -36.99 -1.08 45.11
C TRP A 465 -35.61 -0.69 45.63
N ASP A 466 -34.95 -1.57 46.39
CA ASP A 466 -33.61 -1.31 46.95
C ASP A 466 -32.55 -1.18 45.84
N TYR A 467 -32.62 -2.04 44.81
CA TYR A 467 -31.74 -1.95 43.65
C TYR A 467 -31.91 -0.61 42.93
N GLU A 468 -33.16 -0.26 42.59
CA GLU A 468 -33.46 0.96 41.84
C GLU A 468 -33.01 2.22 42.60
N HIS A 469 -33.34 2.34 43.89
CA HIS A 469 -33.06 3.57 44.65
C HIS A 469 -31.59 3.70 45.05
N GLN A 470 -30.88 2.59 45.32
CA GLN A 470 -29.44 2.65 45.58
C GLN A 470 -28.66 3.11 44.35
N ILE A 471 -29.07 2.68 43.15
CA ILE A 471 -28.45 3.11 41.90
C ILE A 471 -28.70 4.59 41.67
N LEU A 472 -29.97 5.04 41.75
CA LEU A 472 -30.32 6.45 41.56
C LEU A 472 -29.64 7.36 42.58
N GLN A 473 -29.47 6.90 43.82
CA GLN A 473 -28.77 7.66 44.86
C GLN A 473 -27.26 7.77 44.58
N GLN A 474 -26.62 6.67 44.19
CA GLN A 474 -25.16 6.63 44.00
C GLN A 474 -24.71 7.24 42.67
N PHE A 475 -25.52 7.11 41.61
CA PHE A 475 -25.21 7.51 40.25
C PHE A 475 -26.19 8.59 39.75
N PRO A 476 -25.94 9.89 40.04
CA PRO A 476 -26.82 10.98 39.60
C PRO A 476 -26.99 11.10 38.09
N LYS A 477 -26.06 10.53 37.30
CA LYS A 477 -26.14 10.48 35.84
C LYS A 477 -27.23 9.52 35.33
N ILE A 478 -27.87 8.74 36.20
CA ILE A 478 -28.93 7.79 35.83
C ILE A 478 -30.27 8.45 36.16
N TYR A 479 -31.06 8.70 35.13
CA TYR A 479 -32.41 9.24 35.27
C TYR A 479 -33.39 8.19 35.80
N LYS A 480 -33.28 6.95 35.29
CA LYS A 480 -34.18 5.86 35.65
C LYS A 480 -33.45 4.54 35.72
N ALA A 481 -33.74 3.78 36.77
CA ALA A 481 -33.33 2.39 36.90
C ALA A 481 -34.58 1.52 37.02
N LYS A 482 -34.61 0.39 36.29
CA LYS A 482 -35.68 -0.60 36.37
C LYS A 482 -35.10 -1.97 36.67
N CYS A 483 -35.48 -2.53 37.80
CA CYS A 483 -35.03 -3.86 38.21
C CYS A 483 -36.06 -4.93 37.84
N LEU A 484 -35.60 -5.98 37.16
CA LEU A 484 -36.36 -7.15 36.76
C LEU A 484 -35.83 -8.37 37.52
N ASN A 485 -36.68 -8.96 38.35
CA ASN A 485 -36.35 -10.18 39.09
C ASN A 485 -36.39 -11.41 38.18
N HIS A 486 -35.66 -12.45 38.57
CA HIS A 486 -35.63 -13.75 37.89
C HIS A 486 -35.35 -13.66 36.38
N THR A 487 -34.58 -12.64 35.97
CA THR A 487 -34.33 -12.35 34.57
C THR A 487 -32.84 -12.47 34.31
N SER A 488 -32.45 -13.44 33.48
CA SER A 488 -31.06 -13.58 33.03
C SER A 488 -30.87 -12.84 31.71
N TYR A 489 -29.78 -12.09 31.60
CA TYR A 489 -29.36 -11.43 30.37
C TYR A 489 -27.95 -11.89 30.03
N THR A 490 -27.79 -12.50 28.85
CA THR A 490 -26.48 -12.98 28.39
C THR A 490 -26.29 -12.67 26.92
N ILE A 491 -25.10 -12.23 26.54
CA ILE A 491 -24.72 -11.98 25.15
C ILE A 491 -23.88 -13.17 24.69
N LYS A 492 -24.29 -13.86 23.64
CA LYS A 492 -23.53 -14.96 23.03
C LYS A 492 -23.09 -14.60 21.63
N GLN A 493 -21.84 -14.92 21.29
CA GLN A 493 -21.38 -14.87 19.90
C GLN A 493 -21.88 -16.09 19.14
N LYS A 494 -22.51 -15.83 17.99
CA LYS A 494 -22.84 -16.82 16.97
C LYS A 494 -21.60 -17.17 16.13
N GLU A 495 -21.62 -18.31 15.46
CA GLU A 495 -20.53 -18.77 14.58
C GLU A 495 -20.26 -17.80 13.41
N ASN A 496 -21.27 -17.01 13.01
CA ASN A 496 -21.14 -15.96 11.99
C ASN A 496 -20.47 -14.66 12.52
N GLY A 497 -20.12 -14.60 13.80
CA GLY A 497 -19.47 -13.44 14.44
C GLY A 497 -20.42 -12.31 14.86
N GLU A 498 -21.74 -12.52 14.77
CA GLU A 498 -22.79 -11.66 15.32
C GLU A 498 -23.06 -11.99 16.79
N ASN A 499 -23.51 -11.00 17.54
CA ASN A 499 -23.89 -11.16 18.93
C ASN A 499 -25.40 -11.38 19.02
N GLU A 500 -25.82 -12.38 19.80
CA GLU A 500 -27.21 -12.65 20.12
C GLU A 500 -27.44 -12.41 21.59
N ILE A 501 -28.41 -11.54 21.87
CA ILE A 501 -28.91 -11.29 23.22
C ILE A 501 -29.89 -12.40 23.57
N ILE A 502 -29.59 -13.14 24.64
CA ILE A 502 -30.46 -14.18 25.18
C ILE A 502 -30.98 -13.71 26.53
N THR A 503 -32.25 -13.33 26.54
CA THR A 503 -32.99 -12.95 27.74
C THR A 503 -33.93 -14.08 28.15
N ARG A 504 -33.87 -14.49 29.42
CA ARG A 504 -34.83 -15.47 29.99
C ARG A 504 -35.49 -14.86 31.20
N PHE A 505 -36.82 -14.80 31.18
CA PHE A 505 -37.64 -14.22 32.25
C PHE A 505 -37.95 -15.20 33.40
N LEU A 506 -37.41 -16.41 33.35
CA LEU A 506 -37.59 -17.46 34.36
C LEU A 506 -36.24 -18.05 34.75
N ALA A 507 -35.39 -17.21 35.36
CA ALA A 507 -34.05 -17.55 35.79
C ALA A 507 -33.83 -17.15 37.27
N PRO A 508 -34.19 -18.01 38.24
CA PRO A 508 -33.91 -17.78 39.65
C PRO A 508 -32.41 -17.54 39.90
N GLY A 509 -32.08 -16.66 40.84
CA GLY A 509 -30.69 -16.26 41.11
C GLY A 509 -30.14 -15.18 40.16
N HIS A 510 -30.88 -14.78 39.12
CA HIS A 510 -30.48 -13.68 38.23
C HIS A 510 -31.39 -12.47 38.41
N VAL A 511 -30.77 -11.29 38.39
CA VAL A 511 -31.45 -9.99 38.41
C VAL A 511 -30.94 -9.16 37.25
N LEU A 512 -31.85 -8.63 36.43
CA LEU A 512 -31.51 -7.72 35.34
C LEU A 512 -31.91 -6.30 35.73
N ILE A 513 -30.98 -5.37 35.58
CA ILE A 513 -31.20 -3.96 35.88
C ILE A 513 -31.02 -3.17 34.58
N ILE A 514 -32.08 -2.51 34.15
CA ILE A 514 -32.07 -1.64 32.99
C ILE A 514 -31.89 -0.20 33.47
N VAL A 515 -30.89 0.50 32.94
CA VAL A 515 -30.60 1.89 33.30
C VAL A 515 -30.74 2.82 32.10
N ILE A 516 -31.31 3.99 32.33
CA ILE A 516 -31.47 5.06 31.35
C ILE A 516 -30.71 6.27 31.89
N PRO A 517 -29.77 6.86 31.12
CA PRO A 517 -29.02 8.01 31.59
C PRO A 517 -29.90 9.26 31.58
N ASP A 518 -29.48 10.24 32.36
CA ASP A 518 -30.00 11.59 32.27
C ASP A 518 -29.49 12.27 31.00
N ILE A 519 -30.42 12.88 30.25
CA ILE A 519 -30.16 13.60 29.00
C ILE A 519 -30.01 15.11 29.23
N GLU A 520 -30.38 15.61 30.40
CA GLU A 520 -30.23 17.04 30.72
C GLU A 520 -28.77 17.37 31.00
N ASN A 521 -28.24 18.39 30.31
CA ASN A 521 -26.86 18.89 30.45
C ASN A 521 -25.76 17.82 30.25
N SER A 522 -26.06 16.74 29.52
CA SER A 522 -25.12 15.65 29.25
C SER A 522 -24.85 15.48 27.75
N ASN A 523 -23.62 15.12 27.38
CA ASN A 523 -23.25 14.82 26.00
C ASN A 523 -23.68 13.38 25.65
N VAL A 524 -24.97 13.18 25.39
CA VAL A 524 -25.50 11.88 24.95
C VAL A 524 -25.35 11.71 23.44
N PHE A 525 -24.94 10.52 22.99
CA PHE A 525 -24.76 10.22 21.56
C PHE A 525 -26.07 10.32 20.76
N ASP A 526 -27.15 9.75 21.30
CA ASP A 526 -28.49 9.77 20.73
C ASP A 526 -29.48 10.21 21.80
N ILE A 527 -30.17 11.32 21.56
CA ILE A 527 -31.11 11.91 22.52
C ILE A 527 -32.39 11.06 22.62
N TYR A 528 -32.76 10.36 21.54
CA TYR A 528 -33.97 9.52 21.48
C TYR A 528 -33.70 8.10 21.95
N GLN A 529 -32.46 7.63 21.82
CA GLN A 529 -32.00 6.34 22.34
C GLN A 529 -30.83 6.51 23.31
N PRO A 530 -31.05 7.16 24.47
CA PRO A 530 -29.96 7.52 25.38
C PRO A 530 -29.36 6.29 26.05
N ARG A 531 -28.07 6.04 25.82
CA ARG A 531 -27.36 4.85 26.33
C ARG A 531 -26.27 5.24 27.32
N VAL A 532 -26.13 4.42 28.35
CA VAL A 532 -25.04 4.49 29.33
C VAL A 532 -23.81 3.78 28.76
N SER A 533 -22.62 4.33 29.00
CA SER A 533 -21.38 3.71 28.54
C SER A 533 -21.12 2.36 29.22
N LYS A 534 -20.44 1.44 28.53
CA LYS A 534 -20.14 0.11 29.08
C LYS A 534 -19.30 0.19 30.36
N ALA A 535 -18.40 1.17 30.45
CA ALA A 535 -17.63 1.45 31.66
C ALA A 535 -18.53 1.77 32.86
N THR A 536 -19.54 2.62 32.64
CA THR A 536 -20.50 3.00 33.69
C THR A 536 -21.42 1.83 34.05
N LEU A 537 -21.85 1.03 33.07
CA LEU A 537 -22.62 -0.21 33.34
C LEU A 537 -21.83 -1.18 34.24
N ASN A 538 -20.53 -1.38 33.95
CA ASN A 538 -19.65 -2.22 34.75
C ASN A 538 -19.48 -1.67 36.18
N GLU A 539 -19.37 -0.35 36.34
CA GLU A 539 -19.27 0.32 37.64
C GLU A 539 -20.55 0.12 38.47
N ILE A 540 -21.73 0.33 37.87
CA ILE A 540 -23.03 0.09 38.52
C ILE A 540 -23.16 -1.39 38.89
N GLN A 541 -22.80 -2.30 37.98
CA GLN A 541 -22.86 -3.74 38.22
C GLN A 541 -21.96 -4.17 39.38
N GLY A 542 -20.74 -3.65 39.46
CA GLY A 542 -19.84 -3.89 40.60
C GLY A 542 -20.43 -3.36 41.92
N PHE A 543 -20.91 -2.12 41.92
CA PHE A 543 -21.52 -1.48 43.09
C PHE A 543 -22.69 -2.28 43.66
N VAL A 544 -23.57 -2.79 42.79
CA VAL A 544 -24.74 -3.58 43.16
C VAL A 544 -24.35 -4.96 43.68
N ASN A 545 -23.45 -5.67 42.98
CA ASN A 545 -23.03 -7.01 43.38
C ASN A 545 -22.20 -7.05 44.68
N GLU A 546 -21.58 -5.94 45.08
CA GLU A 546 -20.98 -5.80 46.42
C GLU A 546 -22.04 -5.74 47.55
N ARG A 547 -23.29 -5.42 47.22
CA ARG A 547 -24.36 -5.09 48.18
C ARG A 547 -25.52 -6.08 48.15
N ASN A 548 -25.59 -6.95 47.15
CA ASN A 548 -26.58 -8.01 47.07
C ASN A 548 -26.10 -9.27 47.82
N THR A 549 -26.75 -10.41 47.57
CA THR A 549 -26.47 -11.69 48.25
C THR A 549 -25.55 -12.56 47.40
N LEU A 550 -24.77 -13.45 48.03
CA LEU A 550 -23.90 -14.42 47.34
C LEU A 550 -24.62 -15.38 46.37
N HIS A 551 -25.95 -15.47 46.45
CA HIS A 551 -26.77 -16.34 45.60
C HIS A 551 -27.40 -15.60 44.41
N VAL A 552 -27.12 -14.31 44.23
CA VAL A 552 -27.70 -13.48 43.19
C VAL A 552 -26.61 -12.88 42.32
N ASP A 553 -26.73 -13.06 41.01
CA ASP A 553 -25.92 -12.37 40.01
C ASP A 553 -26.76 -11.26 39.37
N ALA A 554 -26.40 -10.02 39.66
CA ALA A 554 -27.05 -8.85 39.07
C ALA A 554 -26.29 -8.38 37.83
N VAL A 555 -26.99 -8.27 36.71
CA VAL A 555 -26.45 -7.76 35.44
C VAL A 555 -27.10 -6.42 35.14
N VAL A 556 -26.29 -5.44 34.72
CA VAL A 556 -26.77 -4.10 34.35
C VAL A 556 -26.64 -3.91 32.84
N ALA A 557 -27.71 -3.49 32.19
CA ALA A 557 -27.77 -3.31 30.75
C ALA A 557 -28.49 -2.00 30.35
N ASN A 558 -28.23 -1.56 29.12
CA ASN A 558 -29.02 -0.52 28.48
C ASN A 558 -30.39 -1.10 28.04
N PRO A 559 -31.43 -0.28 27.91
CA PRO A 559 -32.69 -0.70 27.33
C PRO A 559 -32.55 -1.02 25.84
N GLU A 560 -33.41 -1.93 25.37
CA GLU A 560 -33.70 -2.08 23.95
C GLU A 560 -34.79 -1.07 23.59
N TYR A 561 -34.49 -0.19 22.63
CA TYR A 561 -35.43 0.82 22.15
C TYR A 561 -36.25 0.25 21.00
N GLU A 562 -37.57 0.17 21.18
CA GLU A 562 -38.52 -0.17 20.12
C GLU A 562 -39.18 1.11 19.60
N GLU A 563 -38.99 1.40 18.31
CA GLU A 563 -39.64 2.54 17.66
C GLU A 563 -41.09 2.21 17.34
N VAL A 564 -42.01 3.07 17.77
CA VAL A 564 -43.44 2.94 17.47
C VAL A 564 -43.84 4.04 16.48
N THR A 565 -44.19 3.65 15.26
CA THR A 565 -44.72 4.57 14.25
C THR A 565 -46.22 4.79 14.49
N VAL A 566 -46.62 6.05 14.65
CA VAL A 566 -48.02 6.44 14.84
C VAL A 566 -48.47 7.30 13.65
N GLU A 567 -49.51 6.86 12.96
CA GLU A 567 -50.16 7.65 11.90
C GLU A 567 -51.38 8.38 12.45
N LEU A 568 -51.44 9.70 12.25
CA LEU A 568 -52.48 10.57 12.82
C LEU A 568 -53.15 11.40 11.72
N GLY A 569 -54.48 11.41 11.70
CA GLY A 569 -55.27 12.36 10.91
C GLY A 569 -55.47 13.66 11.68
N VAL A 570 -54.94 14.78 11.17
CA VAL A 570 -55.00 16.07 11.85
C VAL A 570 -55.66 17.14 11.00
N LYS A 571 -56.39 18.06 11.65
CA LYS A 571 -57.03 19.21 11.01
C LYS A 571 -56.63 20.49 11.72
N PHE A 572 -55.94 21.38 11.01
CA PHE A 572 -55.48 22.65 11.55
C PHE A 572 -56.59 23.72 11.52
N ARG A 573 -56.49 24.70 12.41
CA ARG A 573 -57.46 25.81 12.49
C ARG A 573 -57.28 26.76 11.30
N LYS A 574 -58.40 27.26 10.77
CA LYS A 574 -58.41 28.20 9.64
C LYS A 574 -57.66 29.49 10.02
N GLY A 575 -56.71 29.93 9.19
CA GLY A 575 -55.88 31.12 9.42
C GLY A 575 -54.46 30.83 9.94
N PHE A 576 -54.12 29.56 10.18
CA PHE A 576 -52.78 29.12 10.57
C PHE A 576 -52.11 28.34 9.43
N ASP A 577 -50.78 28.47 9.28
CA ASP A 577 -50.01 27.79 8.23
C ASP A 577 -49.83 26.29 8.54
N GLU A 578 -50.46 25.43 7.74
CA GLU A 578 -50.43 23.98 7.90
C GLU A 578 -49.01 23.41 7.89
N SER A 579 -48.10 23.95 7.07
CA SER A 579 -46.73 23.41 6.94
C SER A 579 -45.91 23.67 8.19
N TYR A 580 -46.05 24.85 8.79
CA TYR A 580 -45.39 25.20 10.04
C TYR A 580 -45.93 24.38 11.21
N TYR A 581 -47.25 24.29 11.36
CA TYR A 581 -47.86 23.59 12.48
C TYR A 581 -47.76 22.06 12.37
N LEU A 582 -47.62 21.50 11.17
CA LEU A 582 -47.28 20.09 11.00
C LEU A 582 -45.88 19.79 11.58
N LYS A 583 -44.88 20.64 11.28
CA LYS A 583 -43.53 20.49 11.85
C LYS A 583 -43.56 20.65 13.36
N LYS A 584 -44.22 21.70 13.86
CA LYS A 584 -44.36 21.92 15.30
C LYS A 584 -45.07 20.78 16.01
N LEU A 585 -46.13 20.23 15.42
CA LEU A 585 -46.83 19.07 15.98
C LEU A 585 -45.91 17.85 16.06
N ASN A 586 -45.14 17.57 15.00
CA ASN A 586 -44.16 16.50 15.04
C ASN A 586 -43.11 16.74 16.14
N GLU A 587 -42.55 17.94 16.24
CA GLU A 587 -41.61 18.31 17.31
C GLU A 587 -42.22 18.16 18.71
N ASP A 588 -43.47 18.56 18.90
CA ASP A 588 -44.18 18.46 20.18
C ASP A 588 -44.49 17.00 20.55
N ILE A 589 -44.85 16.15 19.58
CA ILE A 589 -45.04 14.71 19.79
C ILE A 589 -43.73 14.03 20.14
N THR A 590 -42.63 14.41 19.47
CA THR A 590 -41.30 13.85 19.72
C THR A 590 -40.70 14.28 21.07
N ARG A 591 -41.17 15.37 21.67
CA ARG A 591 -40.75 15.84 23.01
C ARG A 591 -41.51 15.21 24.18
N LEU A 592 -42.68 14.61 23.94
CA LEU A 592 -43.47 13.88 24.94
C LEU A 592 -42.82 12.55 25.29
#